data_AF-A0A4U6TAQ0-F1
#
_entry.id   AF-A0A4U6TAQ0-F1
#
_cell.length_a   1.000
_cell.length_b   1.000
_cell.length_c   1.000
_cell.angle_alpha   90.00
_cell.angle_beta   90.00
_cell.angle_gamma   90.00
#
_symmetry.space_group_name_H-M   'P 1'
#
loop_
_entity.id
_entity.type
_entity.pdbx_description
1 polymer ?
#
loop_
_entity_poly.entity_id
_entity_poly.type
_entity_poly.pdbx_seq_one_letter_code
_entity_poly.pdbx_strand_id
1 'polypeptide(L)'
;MRAAAARAASTTHRILLPLFLFAALCESDPDLLLDYCVADTAAAASLHLNGLPCIDPARARAEHFATSALSRATNPSSATPFGFNATVTSPAASLPGANAQGLAMARVDLAPGGVAPPHSHPRASEVALVLAGSVLVGFADTSYRLYTQLLRAGEAFVFPRGMVHFMYNVDVAAPAVVLSGLNSQSPGAQLVPLSAFLTEPRMPEEILEKAFKINGQDVHRIQRNLGG
;
A
#
# COMPACT_ATOMS: atom_id res chain seq x y z
N MET A 1 -53.15 9.61 -54.81
CA MET A 1 -51.89 9.18 -55.47
C MET A 1 -50.72 9.94 -54.85
N ARG A 2 -49.56 9.28 -54.71
CA ARG A 2 -48.28 9.65 -54.03
C ARG A 2 -48.24 9.23 -52.54
N ALA A 3 -47.66 8.05 -52.23
CA ALA A 3 -46.24 7.67 -52.15
C ALA A 3 -45.62 8.11 -50.81
N ALA A 4 -45.46 7.21 -49.83
CA ALA A 4 -44.34 6.27 -49.64
C ALA A 4 -43.07 6.93 -49.08
N ALA A 5 -42.67 6.51 -47.87
CA ALA A 5 -41.32 6.08 -47.48
C ALA A 5 -41.11 6.28 -45.96
N ALA A 6 -41.30 5.20 -45.20
CA ALA A 6 -40.76 5.12 -43.85
C ALA A 6 -39.22 5.05 -43.94
N ARG A 7 -38.54 6.08 -43.45
CA ARG A 7 -37.08 6.09 -43.30
C ARG A 7 -36.68 5.10 -42.21
N ALA A 8 -36.24 3.91 -42.61
CA ALA A 8 -35.33 3.10 -41.81
C ALA A 8 -33.95 3.76 -41.88
N ALA A 9 -33.58 4.54 -40.86
CA ALA A 9 -32.23 5.04 -40.73
C ALA A 9 -31.82 5.16 -39.26
N SER A 10 -30.69 4.54 -38.95
CA SER A 10 -29.79 4.87 -37.84
C SER A 10 -30.14 4.35 -36.44
N THR A 11 -30.18 3.03 -36.26
CA THR A 11 -30.01 2.38 -34.95
C THR A 11 -28.57 1.93 -34.66
N THR A 12 -27.63 2.06 -35.61
CA THR A 12 -26.24 1.60 -35.45
C THR A 12 -25.32 2.57 -34.69
N HIS A 13 -25.69 3.85 -34.52
CA HIS A 13 -24.86 4.81 -33.76
C HIS A 13 -25.14 4.86 -32.25
N ARG A 14 -26.17 4.17 -31.75
CA ARG A 14 -26.53 4.21 -30.31
C ARG A 14 -25.89 3.13 -29.46
N ILE A 15 -25.22 2.15 -30.07
CA ILE A 15 -24.57 1.03 -29.34
C ILE A 15 -23.03 1.23 -29.26
N LEU A 16 -22.46 2.21 -29.98
CA LEU A 16 -21.02 2.51 -29.91
C LEU A 16 -20.64 3.51 -28.80
N LEU A 17 -21.60 4.29 -28.27
CA LEU A 17 -21.35 5.27 -27.22
C LEU A 17 -21.19 4.69 -25.79
N PRO A 18 -21.82 3.56 -25.38
CA PRO A 18 -21.57 2.98 -24.07
C PRO A 18 -20.26 2.16 -24.00
N LEU A 19 -19.60 1.88 -25.14
CA LEU A 19 -18.35 1.12 -25.17
C LEU A 19 -17.10 1.97 -24.86
N PHE A 20 -17.17 3.29 -25.10
CA PHE A 20 -16.07 4.22 -24.77
C PHE A 20 -16.02 4.64 -23.30
N LEU A 21 -17.07 4.36 -22.52
CA LEU A 21 -17.10 4.67 -21.09
C LEU A 21 -16.59 3.52 -20.20
N PHE A 22 -16.27 2.37 -20.80
CA PHE A 22 -15.85 1.15 -20.10
C PHE A 22 -14.32 0.97 -20.01
N ALA A 23 -13.57 2.04 -20.22
CA ALA A 23 -12.12 2.08 -19.98
C ALA A 23 -11.78 2.81 -18.67
N ALA A 24 -12.54 2.60 -17.60
CA ALA A 24 -12.02 2.78 -16.24
C ALA A 24 -11.09 1.58 -15.94
N LEU A 25 -9.99 1.53 -16.68
CA LEU A 25 -8.99 0.47 -16.62
C LEU A 25 -8.17 0.69 -15.35
N CYS A 26 -8.25 -0.28 -14.42
CA CYS A 26 -7.28 -0.57 -13.38
C CYS A 26 -6.44 0.66 -12.92
N GLU A 27 -7.03 1.55 -12.12
CA GLU A 27 -6.34 2.79 -11.73
C GLU A 27 -5.12 2.48 -10.85
N SER A 28 -3.92 2.66 -11.41
CA SER A 28 -2.75 3.10 -10.66
C SER A 28 -2.86 4.59 -10.34
N ASP A 29 -1.83 5.15 -9.70
CA ASP A 29 -1.73 6.61 -9.59
C ASP A 29 -1.87 7.26 -10.99
N PRO A 30 -2.57 8.40 -11.11
CA PRO A 30 -2.77 9.06 -12.40
C PRO A 30 -1.45 9.46 -13.06
N ASP A 31 -1.38 9.32 -14.39
CA ASP A 31 -0.23 9.80 -15.16
C ASP A 31 -0.10 11.33 -15.07
N LEU A 32 1.15 11.77 -15.07
CA LEU A 32 1.53 13.17 -15.06
C LEU A 32 1.32 13.84 -16.43
N LEU A 33 0.83 15.08 -16.41
CA LEU A 33 0.77 15.96 -17.59
C LEU A 33 2.02 16.85 -17.74
N LEU A 34 2.92 16.81 -16.76
CA LEU A 34 4.14 17.63 -16.65
C LEU A 34 5.32 16.72 -16.27
N ASP A 35 6.55 17.16 -16.50
CA ASP A 35 7.73 16.36 -16.14
C ASP A 35 7.78 16.02 -14.64
N TYR A 36 7.35 16.95 -13.78
CA TYR A 36 7.26 16.75 -12.34
C TYR A 36 6.25 17.70 -11.68
N CYS A 37 5.79 17.32 -10.48
CA CYS A 37 4.98 18.15 -9.60
C CYS A 37 5.49 17.98 -8.16
N VAL A 38 6.39 18.85 -7.70
CA VAL A 38 6.90 18.77 -6.32
C VAL A 38 5.80 19.19 -5.34
N ALA A 39 5.51 18.36 -4.34
CA ALA A 39 4.44 18.62 -3.38
C ALA A 39 4.58 19.95 -2.63
N ASP A 40 3.50 20.73 -2.60
CA ASP A 40 3.33 21.90 -1.73
C ASP A 40 2.54 21.49 -0.47
N THR A 41 3.27 21.18 0.59
CA THR A 41 2.68 20.76 1.88
C THR A 41 2.05 21.92 2.64
N ALA A 42 2.43 23.17 2.34
CA ALA A 42 1.84 24.35 2.96
C ALA A 42 0.45 24.63 2.37
N ALA A 43 0.30 24.54 1.05
CA ALA A 43 -0.98 24.71 0.37
C ALA A 43 -1.97 23.56 0.66
N ALA A 44 -1.45 22.34 0.90
CA ALA A 44 -2.28 21.18 1.22
C ALA A 44 -3.12 21.35 2.51
N ALA A 45 -2.77 22.30 3.39
CA ALA A 45 -3.55 22.58 4.60
C ALA A 45 -4.92 23.24 4.32
N SER A 46 -5.10 23.89 3.17
CA SER A 46 -6.31 24.62 2.82
C SER A 46 -7.04 24.05 1.59
N LEU A 47 -6.43 23.10 0.87
CA LEU A 47 -6.97 22.52 -0.35
C LEU A 47 -6.85 20.99 -0.35
N HIS A 48 -7.99 20.31 -0.50
CA HIS A 48 -8.06 18.85 -0.58
C HIS A 48 -8.19 18.41 -2.04
N LEU A 49 -7.22 17.64 -2.54
CA LEU A 49 -7.16 17.11 -3.89
C LEU A 49 -6.90 15.60 -3.85
N ASN A 50 -7.13 14.90 -4.96
CA ASN A 50 -6.63 13.54 -5.14
C ASN A 50 -5.12 13.59 -5.43
N GLY A 51 -4.32 13.75 -4.38
CA GLY A 51 -2.89 14.01 -4.44
C GLY A 51 -2.51 15.24 -3.60
N LEU A 52 -1.43 15.91 -3.98
CA LEU A 52 -0.99 17.17 -3.36
C LEU A 52 -0.83 18.26 -4.42
N PRO A 53 -1.14 19.53 -4.08
CA PRO A 53 -0.82 20.65 -4.95
C PRO A 53 0.69 20.72 -5.21
N CYS A 54 1.08 21.35 -6.32
CA CYS A 54 2.50 21.53 -6.67
C CYS A 54 3.00 22.90 -6.22
N ILE A 55 4.27 23.00 -5.85
CA ILE A 55 4.96 24.30 -5.82
C ILE A 55 5.15 24.84 -7.24
N ASP A 56 5.49 26.12 -7.37
CA ASP A 56 5.97 26.71 -8.63
C ASP A 56 7.20 25.93 -9.16
N PRO A 57 7.17 25.40 -10.41
CA PRO A 57 8.30 24.68 -11.00
C PRO A 57 9.62 25.45 -10.98
N ALA A 58 9.60 26.79 -11.04
CA ALA A 58 10.79 27.64 -10.96
C ALA A 58 11.46 27.60 -9.58
N ARG A 59 10.75 27.11 -8.55
CA ARG A 59 11.26 26.93 -7.18
C ARG A 59 11.76 25.50 -6.92
N ALA A 60 11.64 24.59 -7.89
CA ALA A 60 12.13 23.23 -7.75
C ALA A 60 13.66 23.18 -7.66
N ARG A 61 14.18 22.26 -6.85
CA ARG A 61 15.61 22.09 -6.55
C ARG A 61 15.91 20.61 -6.36
N ALA A 62 17.16 20.22 -6.57
CA ALA A 62 17.61 18.83 -6.42
C ALA A 62 17.25 18.22 -5.06
N GLU A 63 17.26 19.02 -3.99
CA GLU A 63 16.88 18.61 -2.64
C GLU A 63 15.44 18.08 -2.53
N HIS A 64 14.51 18.52 -3.37
CA HIS A 64 13.13 18.02 -3.37
C HIS A 64 13.03 16.59 -3.93
N PHE A 65 14.02 16.13 -4.68
CA PHE A 65 14.05 14.82 -5.33
C PHE A 65 14.97 13.81 -4.61
N ALA A 66 15.49 14.18 -3.44
CA ALA A 66 16.36 13.32 -2.64
C ALA A 66 15.76 13.10 -1.24
N THR A 67 16.11 11.96 -0.62
CA THR A 67 15.72 11.70 0.76
C THR A 67 16.79 10.92 1.51
N SER A 68 17.00 11.27 2.77
CA SER A 68 17.79 10.49 3.72
C SER A 68 16.91 9.72 4.71
N ALA A 69 15.58 9.74 4.55
CA ALA A 69 14.65 9.12 5.51
C ALA A 69 14.91 7.62 5.70
N LEU A 70 15.35 6.93 4.65
CA LEU A 70 15.63 5.48 4.68
C LEU A 70 17.06 5.12 5.14
N SER A 71 17.90 6.12 5.42
CA SER A 71 19.31 5.88 5.77
C SER A 71 19.50 5.35 7.18
N ARG A 72 18.54 5.56 8.08
CA ARG A 72 18.65 5.23 9.50
C ARG A 72 17.86 3.96 9.81
N ALA A 73 18.51 3.04 10.52
CA ALA A 73 17.80 1.92 11.14
C ALA A 73 16.81 2.45 12.17
N THR A 74 15.64 1.83 12.21
CA THR A 74 14.66 2.03 13.26
C THR A 74 14.88 1.04 14.41
N ASN A 75 14.28 1.27 15.58
CA ASN A 75 14.27 0.30 16.68
C ASN A 75 12.97 -0.52 16.64
N PRO A 76 12.97 -1.72 16.05
CA PRO A 76 11.75 -2.52 15.87
C PRO A 76 11.21 -3.09 17.18
N SER A 77 12.05 -3.35 18.17
CA SER A 77 11.67 -3.97 19.45
C SER A 77 10.82 -3.05 20.34
N SER A 78 10.90 -1.73 20.14
CA SER A 78 10.11 -0.74 20.88
C SER A 78 8.92 -0.19 20.10
N ALA A 79 8.82 -0.48 18.79
CA ALA A 79 7.88 0.20 17.90
C ALA A 79 6.52 -0.49 17.81
N THR A 80 6.50 -1.83 17.76
CA THR A 80 5.27 -2.61 17.62
C THR A 80 5.35 -3.89 18.45
N PRO A 81 4.20 -4.44 18.91
CA PRO A 81 4.18 -5.75 19.57
C PRO A 81 4.66 -6.90 18.67
N PHE A 82 4.84 -6.62 17.38
CA PHE A 82 5.27 -7.56 16.36
C PHE A 82 6.78 -7.56 16.12
N GLY A 83 7.54 -6.64 16.72
CA GLY A 83 9.01 -6.58 16.55
C GLY A 83 9.44 -6.18 15.14
N PHE A 84 8.67 -5.31 14.48
CA PHE A 84 9.07 -4.67 13.22
C PHE A 84 8.80 -3.17 13.27
N ASN A 85 9.47 -2.42 12.40
CA ASN A 85 9.16 -1.03 12.12
C ASN A 85 9.43 -0.73 10.63
N ALA A 86 8.64 0.16 10.05
CA ALA A 86 8.72 0.54 8.64
C ALA A 86 8.77 2.07 8.50
N THR A 87 9.79 2.56 7.77
CA THR A 87 9.84 3.96 7.32
C THR A 87 9.47 4.00 5.85
N VAL A 88 8.34 4.62 5.53
CA VAL A 88 7.83 4.76 4.16
C VAL A 88 8.06 6.19 3.68
N THR A 89 8.56 6.35 2.46
CA THR A 89 8.67 7.68 1.84
C THR A 89 7.30 8.19 1.44
N SER A 90 7.04 9.47 1.64
CA SER A 90 5.83 10.10 1.12
C SER A 90 6.12 11.50 0.58
N PRO A 91 5.37 11.97 -0.44
CA PRO A 91 5.55 13.33 -0.91
C PRO A 91 5.19 14.40 0.12
N ALA A 92 4.35 14.06 1.09
CA ALA A 92 3.95 14.98 2.15
C ALA A 92 5.03 15.23 3.22
N ALA A 93 6.04 14.36 3.33
CA ALA A 93 6.96 14.40 4.48
C ALA A 93 8.43 14.23 4.13
N SER A 94 8.77 13.26 3.27
CA SER A 94 10.15 12.77 3.18
C SER A 94 10.72 12.72 1.77
N LEU A 95 9.89 12.82 0.73
CA LEU A 95 10.34 12.87 -0.67
C LEU A 95 9.35 13.67 -1.54
N PRO A 96 9.29 15.01 -1.43
CA PRO A 96 8.28 15.85 -2.09
C PRO A 96 8.19 15.70 -3.61
N GLY A 97 9.32 15.42 -4.27
CA GLY A 97 9.40 15.18 -5.71
C GLY A 97 8.76 13.87 -6.17
N ALA A 98 8.38 12.96 -5.26
CA ALA A 98 7.63 11.75 -5.59
C ALA A 98 6.13 12.00 -5.85
N ASN A 99 5.64 13.23 -5.62
CA ASN A 99 4.25 13.55 -5.90
C ASN A 99 3.94 13.44 -7.40
N ALA A 100 2.84 12.76 -7.68
CA ALA A 100 2.34 12.34 -8.98
C ALA A 100 3.27 11.39 -9.77
N GLN A 101 4.33 10.84 -9.16
CA GLN A 101 5.25 9.92 -9.85
C GLN A 101 4.83 8.44 -9.75
N GLY A 102 3.78 8.12 -8.99
CA GLY A 102 3.30 6.75 -8.86
C GLY A 102 4.25 5.82 -8.12
N LEU A 103 5.07 6.34 -7.20
CA LEU A 103 6.10 5.54 -6.53
C LEU A 103 6.40 5.98 -5.10
N ALA A 104 6.68 4.97 -4.27
CA ALA A 104 7.17 5.12 -2.91
C ALA A 104 8.19 4.01 -2.60
N MET A 105 9.02 4.24 -1.59
CA MET A 105 9.94 3.25 -1.05
C MET A 105 9.66 3.05 0.43
N ALA A 106 9.97 1.87 0.95
CA ALA A 106 9.91 1.59 2.38
C ALA A 106 11.17 0.85 2.85
N ARG A 107 11.75 1.30 3.97
CA ARG A 107 12.71 0.51 4.73
C ARG A 107 11.96 -0.21 5.84
N VAL A 108 12.13 -1.52 5.94
CA VAL A 108 11.57 -2.35 7.00
C VAL A 108 12.72 -2.94 7.81
N ASP A 109 12.78 -2.63 9.10
CA ASP A 109 13.70 -3.26 10.05
C ASP A 109 12.90 -4.30 10.87
N LEU A 110 13.41 -5.52 10.93
CA LEU A 110 12.83 -6.64 11.69
C LEU A 110 13.78 -7.00 12.83
N ALA A 111 13.28 -7.02 14.07
CA ALA A 111 14.00 -7.57 15.22
C ALA A 111 14.27 -9.08 15.01
N PRO A 112 15.15 -9.71 15.79
CA PRO A 112 15.23 -11.16 15.83
C PRO A 112 13.86 -11.77 16.15
N GLY A 113 13.37 -12.68 15.31
CA GLY A 113 12.01 -13.25 15.39
C GLY A 113 10.87 -12.26 15.10
N GLY A 114 11.17 -11.05 14.63
CA GLY A 114 10.19 -10.02 14.31
C GLY A 114 9.36 -10.32 13.07
N VAL A 115 8.15 -9.78 13.01
CA VAL A 115 7.20 -10.01 11.91
C VAL A 115 6.54 -8.70 11.47
N ALA A 116 6.53 -8.42 10.18
CA ALA A 116 5.50 -7.58 9.58
C ALA A 116 4.27 -8.48 9.40
N PRO A 117 3.24 -8.36 10.26
CA PRO A 117 2.13 -9.31 10.30
C PRO A 117 1.35 -9.29 8.98
N PRO A 118 0.44 -10.25 8.75
CA PRO A 118 -0.42 -10.23 7.57
C PRO A 118 -1.01 -8.83 7.31
N HIS A 119 -0.71 -8.25 6.16
CA HIS A 119 -1.13 -6.90 5.78
C HIS A 119 -1.29 -6.78 4.26
N SER A 120 -1.90 -5.70 3.80
CA SER A 120 -2.06 -5.41 2.39
C SER A 120 -1.81 -3.93 2.06
N HIS A 121 -1.43 -3.69 0.81
CA HIS A 121 -1.30 -2.36 0.21
C HIS A 121 -2.45 -2.18 -0.79
N PRO A 122 -3.54 -1.47 -0.42
CA PRO A 122 -4.74 -1.39 -1.26
C PRO A 122 -4.49 -0.69 -2.60
N ARG A 123 -3.45 0.16 -2.69
CA ARG A 123 -3.19 1.00 -3.87
C ARG A 123 -1.88 0.68 -4.58
N ALA A 124 -1.09 -0.29 -4.10
CA ALA A 124 0.20 -0.62 -4.71
C ALA A 124 0.48 -2.13 -4.72
N SER A 125 1.16 -2.59 -5.77
CA SER A 125 2.04 -3.75 -5.70
C SER A 125 3.36 -3.33 -5.06
N GLU A 126 4.07 -4.31 -4.51
CA GLU A 126 5.34 -4.12 -3.84
C GLU A 126 6.38 -5.09 -4.38
N VAL A 127 7.62 -4.63 -4.53
CA VAL A 127 8.79 -5.49 -4.65
C VAL A 127 9.68 -5.27 -3.45
N ALA A 128 10.00 -6.34 -2.72
CA ALA A 128 10.87 -6.31 -1.56
C ALA A 128 12.24 -6.91 -1.92
N LEU A 129 13.31 -6.27 -1.48
CA LEU A 129 14.70 -6.70 -1.58
C LEU A 129 15.29 -6.81 -0.18
N VAL A 130 15.82 -7.99 0.19
CA VAL A 130 16.51 -8.14 1.47
C VAL A 130 17.89 -7.48 1.37
N LEU A 131 18.17 -6.51 2.24
CA LEU A 131 19.48 -5.87 2.34
C LEU A 131 20.40 -6.60 3.33
N ALA A 132 19.85 -7.16 4.40
CA ALA A 132 20.60 -7.91 5.41
C ALA A 132 19.71 -8.93 6.13
N GLY A 133 20.32 -10.03 6.59
CA GLY A 133 19.62 -11.11 7.30
C GLY A 133 18.96 -12.13 6.36
N SER A 134 17.98 -12.86 6.91
CA SER A 134 17.15 -13.82 6.16
C SER A 134 15.68 -13.64 6.54
N VAL A 135 14.81 -13.50 5.54
CA VAL A 135 13.40 -13.15 5.75
C VAL A 135 12.51 -14.14 5.01
N LEU A 136 11.64 -14.83 5.74
CA LEU A 136 10.56 -15.60 5.15
C LEU A 136 9.46 -14.63 4.73
N VAL A 137 9.16 -14.61 3.44
CA VAL A 137 8.09 -13.79 2.88
C VAL A 137 7.01 -14.66 2.29
N GLY A 138 5.79 -14.13 2.17
CA GLY A 138 4.77 -14.79 1.38
C GLY A 138 3.47 -14.02 1.28
N PHE A 139 2.65 -14.40 0.30
CA PHE A 139 1.30 -13.88 0.11
C PHE A 139 0.30 -15.03 -0.15
N ALA A 140 -0.96 -14.78 0.18
CA ALA A 140 -2.06 -15.68 -0.20
C ALA A 140 -2.81 -15.12 -1.41
N ASP A 141 -3.06 -15.96 -2.41
CA ASP A 141 -3.96 -15.60 -3.52
C ASP A 141 -5.44 -15.76 -3.14
N THR A 142 -6.33 -15.41 -4.05
CA THR A 142 -7.79 -15.47 -3.84
C THR A 142 -8.36 -16.89 -3.80
N SER A 143 -7.55 -17.91 -4.12
CA SER A 143 -7.87 -19.32 -3.89
C SER A 143 -7.38 -19.82 -2.53
N TYR A 144 -6.86 -18.91 -1.70
CA TYR A 144 -6.23 -19.18 -0.40
C TYR A 144 -4.96 -20.01 -0.51
N ARG A 145 -4.29 -20.00 -1.67
CA ARG A 145 -2.99 -20.65 -1.83
C ARG A 145 -1.88 -19.71 -1.37
N LEU A 146 -1.01 -20.23 -0.50
CA LEU A 146 0.20 -19.54 -0.06
C LEU A 146 1.33 -19.70 -1.08
N TYR A 147 1.95 -18.59 -1.45
CA TYR A 147 3.25 -18.54 -2.12
C TYR A 147 4.25 -17.95 -1.15
N THR A 148 5.31 -18.69 -0.83
CA THR A 148 6.28 -18.28 0.19
C THR A 148 7.70 -18.68 -0.21
N GLN A 149 8.67 -17.88 0.20
CA GLN A 149 10.09 -18.12 -0.05
C GLN A 149 10.91 -17.55 1.12
N LEU A 150 11.97 -18.27 1.51
CA LEU A 150 13.00 -17.71 2.39
C LEU A 150 13.99 -16.95 1.52
N LEU A 151 14.10 -15.63 1.74
CA LEU A 151 15.02 -14.75 1.05
C LEU A 151 16.25 -14.46 1.92
N ARG A 152 17.40 -14.28 1.28
CA ARG A 152 18.67 -13.83 1.85
C ARG A 152 19.06 -12.48 1.24
N ALA A 153 20.06 -11.82 1.82
CA ALA A 153 20.57 -10.55 1.31
C ALA A 153 20.86 -10.61 -0.20
N GLY A 154 20.31 -9.64 -0.95
CA GLY A 154 20.40 -9.56 -2.41
C GLY A 154 19.25 -10.21 -3.17
N GLU A 155 18.39 -10.98 -2.51
CA GLU A 155 17.23 -11.65 -3.13
C GLU A 155 15.96 -10.81 -2.99
N ALA A 156 15.08 -10.90 -3.99
CA ALA A 156 13.86 -10.10 -4.09
C ALA A 156 12.60 -10.95 -4.27
N PHE A 157 11.46 -10.39 -3.88
CA PHE A 157 10.14 -11.01 -4.01
C PHE A 157 9.07 -9.97 -4.30
N VAL A 158 8.05 -10.34 -5.08
CA VAL A 158 6.97 -9.45 -5.49
C VAL A 158 5.68 -9.80 -4.76
N PHE A 159 5.02 -8.79 -4.20
CA PHE A 159 3.68 -8.89 -3.62
C PHE A 159 2.68 -8.21 -4.56
N PRO A 160 1.70 -8.96 -5.10
CA PRO A 160 0.67 -8.38 -5.96
C PRO A 160 -0.20 -7.36 -5.21
N ARG A 161 -0.72 -6.36 -5.94
CA ARG A 161 -1.55 -5.28 -5.37
C ARG A 161 -2.71 -5.84 -4.54
N GLY A 162 -2.87 -5.32 -3.33
CA GLY A 162 -3.99 -5.64 -2.44
C GLY A 162 -3.96 -7.04 -1.83
N MET A 163 -2.99 -7.90 -2.17
CA MET A 163 -2.90 -9.24 -1.60
C MET A 163 -2.39 -9.19 -0.16
N VAL A 164 -2.98 -10.01 0.70
CA VAL A 164 -2.50 -10.19 2.08
C VAL A 164 -1.16 -10.92 2.03
N HIS A 165 -0.14 -10.30 2.60
CA HIS A 165 1.22 -10.81 2.64
C HIS A 165 1.90 -10.52 3.98
N PHE A 166 3.06 -11.13 4.20
CA PHE A 166 3.83 -10.99 5.45
C PHE A 166 5.33 -11.03 5.19
N MET A 167 6.10 -10.56 6.18
CA MET A 167 7.55 -10.74 6.26
C MET A 167 7.92 -11.20 7.66
N TYR A 168 8.71 -12.25 7.78
CA TYR A 168 9.11 -12.82 9.06
C TYR A 168 10.62 -13.02 9.10
N ASN A 169 11.28 -12.42 10.08
CA ASN A 169 12.68 -12.70 10.35
C ASN A 169 12.79 -14.04 11.07
N VAL A 170 13.28 -15.06 10.36
CA VAL A 170 13.43 -16.42 10.90
C VAL A 170 14.60 -16.55 11.87
N ASP A 171 15.52 -15.58 11.88
CA ASP A 171 16.65 -15.56 12.80
C ASP A 171 16.21 -14.99 14.15
N VAL A 172 16.45 -15.74 15.22
CA VAL A 172 16.09 -15.38 16.61
C VAL A 172 17.24 -14.68 17.36
N ALA A 173 18.42 -14.56 16.74
CA ALA A 173 19.60 -13.91 17.31
C ALA A 173 19.97 -12.61 16.58
N ALA A 174 19.70 -12.50 15.28
CA ALA A 174 20.10 -11.34 14.46
C ALA A 174 18.91 -10.60 13.82
N PRO A 175 18.98 -9.27 13.65
CA PRO A 175 17.97 -8.50 12.94
C PRO A 175 18.07 -8.68 11.41
N ALA A 176 17.00 -8.31 10.70
CA ALA A 176 16.96 -8.27 9.25
C ALA A 176 16.50 -6.90 8.73
N VAL A 177 16.92 -6.55 7.52
CA VAL A 177 16.57 -5.27 6.86
C VAL A 177 16.08 -5.55 5.45
N VAL A 178 14.92 -5.00 5.11
CA VAL A 178 14.30 -5.08 3.79
C VAL A 178 14.11 -3.67 3.24
N LEU A 179 14.35 -3.50 1.94
CA LEU A 179 13.98 -2.32 1.18
C LEU A 179 12.91 -2.70 0.17
N SER A 180 11.78 -2.00 0.22
CA SER A 180 10.65 -2.23 -0.66
C SER A 180 10.44 -1.04 -1.60
N GLY A 181 10.08 -1.32 -2.85
CA GLY A 181 9.57 -0.36 -3.81
C GLY A 181 8.08 -0.62 -4.08
N LEU A 182 7.27 0.44 -4.10
CA LEU A 182 5.82 0.37 -4.27
C LEU A 182 5.40 1.26 -5.44
N ASN A 183 4.50 0.77 -6.29
CA ASN A 183 4.01 1.49 -7.47
C ASN A 183 2.81 2.41 -7.19
N SER A 184 2.88 3.15 -6.07
CA SER A 184 2.01 4.29 -5.76
C SER A 184 2.75 5.23 -4.83
N GLN A 185 2.53 6.54 -4.97
CA GLN A 185 3.03 7.56 -4.05
C GLN A 185 2.38 7.46 -2.65
N SER A 186 1.22 6.79 -2.57
CA SER A 186 0.45 6.59 -1.35
C SER A 186 -0.07 5.16 -1.33
N PRO A 187 0.79 4.14 -1.11
CA PRO A 187 0.39 2.74 -1.19
C PRO A 187 -0.70 2.37 -0.16
N GLY A 188 -0.68 3.04 1.00
CA GLY A 188 -1.47 2.68 2.17
C GLY A 188 -1.02 1.34 2.77
N ALA A 189 -1.28 1.09 4.04
CA ALA A 189 -1.00 -0.21 4.65
C ALA A 189 -2.14 -0.56 5.59
N GLN A 190 -2.71 -1.75 5.43
CA GLN A 190 -3.74 -2.28 6.32
C GLN A 190 -3.22 -3.56 6.96
N LEU A 191 -2.86 -3.48 8.24
CA LEU A 191 -2.48 -4.65 9.03
C LEU A 191 -3.75 -5.41 9.44
N VAL A 192 -3.92 -6.62 8.93
CA VAL A 192 -5.07 -7.50 9.20
C VAL A 192 -5.40 -7.61 10.69
N PRO A 193 -4.44 -7.89 11.61
CA PRO A 193 -4.79 -8.01 13.03
C PRO A 193 -5.36 -6.71 13.62
N LEU A 194 -4.84 -5.55 13.23
CA LEU A 194 -5.30 -4.26 13.75
C LEU A 194 -6.63 -3.85 13.12
N SER A 195 -6.79 -4.04 11.80
CA SER A 195 -8.02 -3.70 11.08
C SER A 195 -9.20 -4.63 11.41
N ALA A 196 -8.92 -5.84 11.92
CA ALA A 196 -9.96 -6.73 12.41
C ALA A 196 -10.32 -6.41 13.87
N PHE A 197 -9.34 -6.31 14.76
CA PHE A 197 -9.61 -6.34 16.20
C PHE A 197 -9.51 -4.98 16.93
N LEU A 198 -8.83 -3.99 16.36
CA LEU A 198 -8.54 -2.69 17.01
C LEU A 198 -9.06 -1.48 16.21
N THR A 199 -10.21 -1.60 15.56
CA THR A 199 -10.82 -0.46 14.85
C THR A 199 -11.44 0.55 15.81
N GLU A 200 -11.52 1.81 15.39
CA GLU A 200 -12.30 2.85 16.05
C GLU A 200 -13.24 3.52 15.01
N PRO A 201 -14.57 3.43 15.15
CA PRO A 201 -15.30 2.69 16.19
C PRO A 201 -15.04 1.17 16.14
N ARG A 202 -15.17 0.51 17.30
CA ARG A 202 -14.93 -0.95 17.44
C ARG A 202 -15.83 -1.76 16.51
N MET A 203 -15.24 -2.77 15.86
CA MET A 203 -15.99 -3.76 15.08
C MET A 203 -16.96 -4.48 16.02
N PRO A 204 -18.24 -4.67 15.62
CA PRO A 204 -19.20 -5.41 16.45
C PRO A 204 -18.67 -6.80 16.77
N GLU A 205 -18.74 -7.16 18.05
CA GLU A 205 -18.18 -8.41 18.57
C GLU A 205 -18.79 -9.62 17.88
N GLU A 206 -20.08 -9.58 17.55
CA GLU A 206 -20.80 -10.65 16.88
C GLU A 206 -20.26 -10.93 15.47
N ILE A 207 -19.68 -9.92 14.80
CA ILE A 207 -19.01 -10.09 13.52
C ILE A 207 -17.69 -10.84 13.72
N LEU A 208 -16.90 -10.48 14.73
CA LEU A 208 -15.63 -11.13 15.04
C LEU A 208 -15.83 -12.58 15.49
N GLU A 209 -16.77 -12.84 16.39
CA GLU A 209 -17.12 -14.19 16.83
C GLU A 209 -17.53 -15.08 15.65
N LYS A 210 -18.42 -14.58 14.77
CA LYS A 210 -18.90 -15.35 13.61
C LYS A 210 -17.83 -15.54 12.54
N ALA A 211 -16.99 -14.54 12.28
CA ALA A 211 -15.97 -14.56 11.24
C ALA A 211 -14.78 -15.45 11.63
N PHE A 212 -14.31 -15.33 12.87
CA PHE A 212 -13.14 -16.06 13.37
C PHE A 212 -13.47 -17.36 14.10
N LYS A 213 -14.77 -17.66 14.31
CA LYS A 213 -15.26 -18.85 15.05
C LYS A 213 -14.74 -18.91 16.48
N ILE A 214 -14.79 -17.76 17.15
CA ILE A 214 -14.33 -17.57 18.52
C ILE A 214 -15.47 -17.00 19.38
N ASN A 215 -15.26 -16.88 20.69
CA ASN A 215 -16.19 -16.23 21.62
C ASN A 215 -15.66 -14.88 22.11
N GLY A 216 -16.48 -14.11 22.82
CA GLY A 216 -16.11 -12.81 23.38
C GLY A 216 -14.86 -12.80 24.27
N GLN A 217 -14.61 -13.87 25.03
CA GLN A 217 -13.38 -13.96 25.84
C GLN A 217 -12.14 -14.00 24.95
N ASP A 218 -12.20 -14.71 23.83
CA ASP A 218 -11.12 -14.75 22.85
C ASP A 218 -10.94 -13.40 22.15
N VAL A 219 -12.04 -12.72 21.79
CA VAL A 219 -12.00 -11.37 21.19
C VAL A 219 -11.27 -10.41 22.11
N HIS A 220 -11.69 -10.33 23.38
CA HIS A 220 -11.04 -9.45 24.36
C HIS A 220 -9.60 -9.86 24.67
N ARG A 221 -9.27 -11.16 24.61
CA ARG A 221 -7.90 -11.64 24.76
C ARG A 221 -7.02 -11.16 23.60
N ILE A 222 -7.49 -11.27 22.36
CA ILE A 222 -6.76 -10.81 21.18
C ILE A 222 -6.57 -9.29 21.23
N GLN A 223 -7.63 -8.54 21.53
CA GLN A 223 -7.56 -7.07 21.69
C GLN A 223 -6.50 -6.64 22.70
N ARG A 224 -6.48 -7.26 23.89
CA ARG A 224 -5.47 -6.98 24.92
C ARG A 224 -4.05 -7.30 24.44
N ASN A 225 -3.85 -8.41 23.74
CA ASN A 225 -2.53 -8.78 23.20
C ASN A 225 -2.04 -7.79 22.14
N LEU A 226 -2.96 -7.13 21.43
CA LEU A 226 -2.66 -6.11 20.43
C LEU A 226 -2.53 -4.70 21.02
N GLY A 227 -2.78 -4.53 22.33
CA GLY A 227 -2.62 -3.26 23.05
C GLY A 227 -3.90 -2.42 23.19
N GLY A 228 -5.10 -3.00 23.06
CA GLY A 228 -6.39 -2.32 23.22
C GLY A 228 -7.36 -2.96 24.22
#